data_AF-A0A510I901-F1
#
_entry.id   AF-A0A510I901-F1
#
_cell.length_a   1.000
_cell.length_b   1.000
_cell.length_c   1.000
_cell.angle_alpha   90.00
_cell.angle_beta   90.00
_cell.angle_gamma   90.00
#
_symmetry.space_group_name_H-M   'P 1'
#
loop_
_entity.id
_entity.type
_entity.pdbx_description
1 polymer ?
#
loop_
_entity_poly.entity_id
_entity_poly.type
_entity_poly.pdbx_seq_one_letter_code
_entity_poly.pdbx_strand_id
1 'polypeptide(L)'
;MLVTMNDSDINRFKVIQDVCDRRIRRVDAADILDLSVRQVQRLMNRLREFGAVGLTHQARGKPSNNRYSSDYRDTVLKLIRDHYSDFSPTLAREKLLELHGLPVSNETLRSWMIADGLWTPHSQRKPKVYQPPY
;
A
#
# COMPACT_ATOMS: atom_id res chain seq x y z
N MET A 1 10.98 -4.35 18.90
CA MET A 1 10.16 -3.88 17.76
C MET A 1 10.75 -4.50 16.51
N LEU A 2 10.00 -5.32 15.78
CA LEU A 2 10.52 -5.99 14.58
C LEU A 2 10.37 -5.01 13.41
N VAL A 3 11.50 -4.60 12.83
CA VAL A 3 11.52 -3.60 11.75
C VAL A 3 11.50 -4.33 10.42
N THR A 4 10.42 -4.16 9.65
CA THR A 4 10.33 -4.71 8.30
C THR A 4 11.11 -3.82 7.33
N MET A 5 12.24 -4.33 6.85
CA MET A 5 13.11 -3.66 5.88
C MET A 5 13.00 -4.37 4.53
N ASN A 6 12.92 -3.59 3.45
CA ASN A 6 13.13 -4.15 2.11
C ASN A 6 14.65 -4.27 1.83
N ASP A 7 15.06 -5.01 0.81
CA ASP A 7 16.48 -5.19 0.47
C ASP A 7 17.22 -3.86 0.27
N SER A 8 16.55 -2.87 -0.33
CA SER A 8 17.11 -1.52 -0.49
C SER A 8 17.34 -0.81 0.85
N ASP A 9 16.47 -1.04 1.85
CA ASP A 9 16.63 -0.45 3.19
C ASP A 9 17.77 -1.14 3.95
N ILE A 10 17.95 -2.45 3.76
CA ILE A 10 19.06 -3.22 4.34
C ILE A 10 20.40 -2.75 3.74
N ASN A 11 20.48 -2.63 2.41
CA ASN A 11 21.70 -2.14 1.75
C ASN A 11 22.04 -0.71 2.22
N ARG A 12 21.05 0.19 2.24
CA ARG A 12 21.22 1.56 2.74
C ARG A 12 21.71 1.57 4.19
N PHE A 13 21.15 0.72 5.05
CA PHE A 13 21.60 0.60 6.44
C PHE A 13 23.07 0.24 6.53
N LYS A 14 23.50 -0.79 5.81
CA LYS A 14 24.91 -1.24 5.78
C LYS A 14 25.86 -0.14 5.35
N VAL A 15 25.57 0.52 4.22
CA VAL A 15 26.43 1.58 3.68
C VAL A 15 26.52 2.78 4.63
N ILE A 16 25.40 3.22 5.19
CA ILE A 16 25.40 4.34 6.15
C ILE A 16 26.11 3.96 7.45
N GLN A 17 26.01 2.70 7.89
CA GLN A 17 26.75 2.21 9.04
C GLN A 17 28.26 2.20 8.77
N ASP A 18 28.70 1.76 7.59
CA ASP A 18 30.12 1.81 7.21
C ASP A 18 30.68 3.24 7.17
N VAL A 19 29.87 4.24 6.80
CA VAL A 19 30.25 5.67 6.93
C VAL A 19 30.37 6.09 8.39
N CYS A 20 29.44 5.66 9.25
CA CYS A 20 29.48 5.96 10.69
C CYS A 20 30.69 5.31 11.38
N ASP A 21 31.04 4.09 10.99
CA ASP A 21 32.20 3.31 11.45
C ASP A 21 33.51 3.81 10.83
N ARG A 22 33.47 4.86 10.00
CA ARG A 22 34.62 5.49 9.31
C ARG A 22 35.36 4.54 8.36
N ARG A 23 34.69 3.49 7.85
CA ARG A 23 35.25 2.56 6.87
C ARG A 23 35.27 3.13 5.45
N ILE A 24 34.29 3.96 5.12
CA ILE A 24 34.15 4.62 3.81
C ILE A 24 33.86 6.11 3.98
N ARG A 25 34.19 6.92 2.96
CA ARG A 25 33.89 8.36 2.99
C ARG A 25 32.42 8.60 2.62
N ARG A 26 31.92 9.77 3.00
CA ARG A 26 30.55 10.20 2.66
C ARG A 26 30.33 10.34 1.15
N VAL A 27 31.37 10.69 0.41
CA VAL A 27 31.32 10.81 -1.06
C VAL A 27 31.17 9.43 -1.69
N ASP A 28 32.00 8.46 -1.28
CA ASP A 28 31.90 7.08 -1.75
C ASP A 28 30.52 6.47 -1.46
N ALA A 29 29.96 6.73 -0.27
CA ALA A 29 28.62 6.29 0.07
C ALA A 29 27.51 6.98 -0.74
N ALA A 30 27.74 8.23 -1.16
CA ALA A 30 26.83 8.97 -2.02
C ALA A 30 26.78 8.31 -3.40
N ASP A 31 27.94 7.91 -3.94
CA ASP A 31 28.05 7.20 -5.22
C ASP A 31 27.44 5.79 -5.15
N ILE A 32 27.69 5.03 -4.06
CA ILE A 32 27.14 3.67 -3.88
C ILE A 32 25.60 3.68 -3.81
N LEU A 33 25.02 4.70 -3.15
CA LEU A 33 23.58 4.79 -2.92
C LEU A 33 22.82 5.59 -3.98
N ASP A 34 23.52 6.17 -4.96
CA ASP A 34 22.98 7.14 -5.92
C ASP A 34 22.22 8.29 -5.21
N LEU A 35 22.89 8.88 -4.20
CA LEU A 35 22.35 9.95 -3.38
C LEU A 35 23.33 11.12 -3.35
N SER A 36 22.84 12.31 -3.00
CA SER A 36 23.73 13.42 -2.67
C SER A 36 24.41 13.22 -1.31
N VAL A 37 25.62 13.76 -1.15
CA VAL A 37 26.34 13.80 0.14
C VAL A 37 25.50 14.42 1.26
N ARG A 38 24.63 15.38 0.94
CA ARG A 38 23.68 15.98 1.90
C ARG A 38 22.63 14.97 2.37
N GLN A 39 22.11 14.13 1.47
CA GLN A 39 21.19 13.05 1.84
C GLN A 39 21.89 12.01 2.71
N VAL A 40 23.13 11.63 2.37
CA VAL A 40 23.95 10.75 3.21
C VAL A 40 24.10 11.33 4.62
N GLN A 41 24.43 12.62 4.75
CA GLN A 41 24.53 13.28 6.05
C GLN A 41 23.20 13.23 6.83
N ARG A 42 22.07 13.47 6.17
CA ARG A 42 20.74 13.38 6.80
C ARG A 42 20.44 11.96 7.29
N LEU A 43 20.81 10.94 6.52
CA LEU A 43 20.64 9.54 6.91
C LEU A 43 21.54 9.18 8.09
N MET A 44 22.80 9.64 8.12
CA MET A 44 23.68 9.48 9.28
C MET A 44 23.07 10.08 10.55
N ASN A 45 22.54 11.31 10.48
CA ASN A 45 21.91 11.96 11.62
C ASN A 45 20.69 11.16 12.12
N ARG A 46 19.83 10.69 11.20
CA ARG A 46 18.67 9.85 11.54
C ARG A 46 19.06 8.51 12.15
N LEU A 47 20.12 7.86 11.65
CA LEU A 47 20.62 6.61 12.19
C LEU A 47 21.11 6.80 13.63
N ARG A 48 21.73 7.94 13.95
CA ARG A 48 22.17 8.28 15.31
C ARG A 48 21.01 8.57 16.26
N GLU A 49 19.97 9.24 15.76
CA GLU A 49 18.83 9.66 16.57
C GLU A 49 17.81 8.52 16.81
N PHE A 50 17.51 7.73 15.78
CA PHE A 50 16.43 6.75 15.79
C PHE A 50 16.90 5.31 15.54
N GLY A 51 18.21 5.07 15.42
CA GLY A 51 18.75 3.75 15.07
C GLY A 51 18.30 3.27 13.69
N ALA A 52 18.27 1.95 13.49
CA ALA A 52 17.87 1.32 12.23
C ALA A 52 16.46 1.74 11.77
N VAL A 53 15.55 2.05 12.70
CA VAL A 53 14.19 2.50 12.41
C VAL A 53 14.20 3.80 11.61
N GLY A 54 15.15 4.71 11.88
CA GLY A 54 15.26 6.00 11.21
C GLY A 54 15.61 5.93 9.72
N LEU A 55 16.14 4.80 9.25
CA LEU A 55 16.47 4.57 7.84
C LEU A 55 15.34 3.89 7.07
N THR A 56 14.30 3.44 7.76
CA THR A 56 13.10 2.91 7.10
C THR A 56 12.22 4.01 6.53
N HIS A 57 11.42 3.65 5.54
CA HIS A 57 10.44 4.57 4.99
C HIS A 57 9.37 4.94 6.03
N GLN A 58 9.31 6.21 6.42
CA GLN A 58 8.50 6.71 7.54
C GLN A 58 6.97 6.61 7.33
N ALA A 59 6.52 6.40 6.08
CA ALA A 59 5.11 6.15 5.81
C ALA A 59 4.72 4.66 5.96
N ARG A 60 5.68 3.75 6.23
CA ARG A 60 5.34 2.35 6.52
C ARG A 60 4.46 2.29 7.76
N GLY A 61 3.34 1.57 7.65
CA GLY A 61 2.35 1.46 8.72
C GLY A 61 1.44 2.68 8.90
N LYS A 62 1.69 3.80 8.19
CA LYS A 62 0.79 4.95 8.21
C LYS A 62 -0.30 4.78 7.16
N PRO A 63 -1.58 5.00 7.52
CA PRO A 63 -2.65 5.06 6.53
C PRO A 63 -2.40 6.22 5.56
N SER A 64 -2.83 6.05 4.30
CA SER A 64 -2.77 7.13 3.30
C SER A 64 -3.64 8.31 3.73
N ASN A 65 -3.17 9.54 3.50
CA ASN A 65 -3.95 10.76 3.77
C ASN A 65 -5.23 10.83 2.91
N ASN A 66 -5.26 10.15 1.76
CA ASN A 66 -6.43 10.11 0.86
C ASN A 66 -7.36 8.92 1.16
N ARG A 67 -7.15 8.22 2.28
CA ARG A 67 -7.98 7.06 2.66
C ARG A 67 -9.37 7.56 3.08
N TYR A 68 -10.41 6.96 2.53
CA TYR A 68 -11.78 7.15 3.03
C TYR A 68 -11.86 6.78 4.53
N SER A 69 -12.70 7.49 5.29
CA SER A 69 -12.93 7.11 6.70
C SER A 69 -13.49 5.68 6.77
N SER A 70 -13.22 5.00 7.90
CA SER A 70 -13.82 3.69 8.19
C SER A 70 -15.33 3.77 8.09
N ASP A 71 -15.92 4.81 8.66
CA ASP A 71 -17.36 4.96 8.78
C ASP A 71 -18.02 5.12 7.40
N TYR A 72 -17.35 5.84 6.49
CA TYR A 72 -17.81 5.99 5.12
C TYR A 72 -17.76 4.66 4.37
N ARG A 73 -16.66 3.91 4.52
CA ARG A 73 -16.53 2.56 3.94
C ARG A 73 -17.63 1.63 4.45
N ASP A 74 -17.87 1.63 5.76
CA ASP A 74 -18.82 0.72 6.41
C ASP A 74 -20.26 1.05 5.99
N THR A 75 -20.58 2.35 5.86
CA THR A 75 -21.87 2.82 5.33
C THR A 75 -22.10 2.33 3.90
N VAL A 76 -21.10 2.48 3.03
CA VAL A 76 -21.18 2.03 1.63
C VAL A 76 -21.33 0.51 1.53
N LEU A 77 -20.55 -0.25 2.30
CA LEU A 77 -20.62 -1.72 2.29
C LEU A 77 -21.95 -2.25 2.82
N LYS A 78 -22.48 -1.65 3.88
CA LYS A 78 -23.80 -2.01 4.42
C LYS A 78 -24.89 -1.81 3.36
N LEU A 79 -24.85 -0.67 2.67
CA LEU A 79 -25.82 -0.36 1.64
C LEU A 79 -25.78 -1.34 0.46
N ILE A 80 -24.57 -1.73 0.03
CA ILE A 80 -24.38 -2.75 -1.01
C ILE A 80 -24.93 -4.11 -0.54
N ARG A 81 -24.64 -4.49 0.70
CA ARG A 81 -25.12 -5.76 1.26
C ARG A 81 -26.64 -5.82 1.33
N ASP A 82 -27.28 -4.71 1.71
CA ASP A 82 -28.72 -4.65 1.92
C ASP A 82 -29.51 -4.53 0.60
N HIS A 83 -28.98 -3.82 -0.40
CA HIS A 83 -29.75 -3.45 -1.61
C HIS A 83 -29.15 -3.94 -2.93
N TYR A 84 -27.85 -4.27 -2.98
CA TYR A 84 -27.10 -4.50 -4.22
C TYR A 84 -26.15 -5.69 -4.13
N SER A 85 -26.51 -6.74 -3.38
CA SER A 85 -25.65 -7.92 -3.15
C SER A 85 -25.18 -8.59 -4.44
N ASP A 86 -26.01 -8.56 -5.47
CA ASP A 86 -25.79 -9.27 -6.73
C ASP A 86 -25.15 -8.40 -7.81
N PHE A 87 -24.84 -7.14 -7.48
CA PHE A 87 -24.41 -6.14 -8.47
C PHE A 87 -22.90 -6.21 -8.69
N SER A 88 -22.49 -6.05 -9.94
CA SER A 88 -21.08 -5.85 -10.26
C SER A 88 -20.56 -4.53 -9.64
N PRO A 89 -19.26 -4.40 -9.32
CA PRO A 89 -18.69 -3.18 -8.75
C PRO A 89 -19.01 -1.92 -9.56
N THR A 90 -19.02 -2.01 -10.89
CA THR A 90 -19.39 -0.90 -11.76
C THR A 90 -20.85 -0.49 -11.58
N LEU A 91 -21.77 -1.45 -11.61
CA LEU A 91 -23.21 -1.18 -11.46
C LEU A 91 -23.56 -0.70 -10.04
N ALA A 92 -22.94 -1.29 -9.02
CA ALA A 92 -23.09 -0.85 -7.64
C ALA A 92 -22.65 0.61 -7.47
N ARG A 93 -21.52 1.00 -8.08
CA ARG A 93 -21.04 2.39 -8.08
C ARG A 93 -22.06 3.35 -8.72
N GLU A 94 -22.62 2.98 -9.87
CA GLU A 94 -23.64 3.81 -10.53
C GLU A 94 -24.84 4.05 -9.62
N LYS A 95 -25.36 3.00 -8.96
CA LYS A 95 -26.48 3.14 -8.03
C LYS A 95 -26.15 3.86 -6.74
N LEU A 96 -24.93 3.72 -6.23
CA LEU A 96 -24.46 4.51 -5.10
C LEU A 96 -24.39 6.01 -5.43
N LEU A 97 -23.99 6.36 -6.64
CA LEU A 97 -23.93 7.74 -7.08
C LEU A 97 -25.33 8.31 -7.37
N GLU A 98 -26.16 7.59 -8.11
CA GLU A 98 -27.48 8.04 -8.55
C GLU A 98 -28.50 8.14 -7.40
N LEU A 99 -28.58 7.11 -6.54
CA LEU A 99 -29.65 7.01 -5.55
C LEU A 99 -29.25 7.51 -4.16
N HIS A 100 -27.95 7.45 -3.85
CA HIS A 100 -27.44 7.73 -2.50
C HIS A 100 -26.45 8.89 -2.44
N GLY A 101 -26.04 9.43 -3.61
CA GLY A 101 -25.11 10.57 -3.68
C GLY A 101 -23.73 10.27 -3.07
N LEU A 102 -23.29 9.00 -3.07
CA LEU A 102 -22.03 8.56 -2.46
C LEU A 102 -20.96 8.36 -3.55
N PRO A 103 -20.07 9.35 -3.80
CA PRO A 103 -19.05 9.23 -4.83
C PRO A 103 -17.89 8.35 -4.37
N VAL A 104 -17.78 7.16 -4.98
CA VAL A 104 -16.65 6.24 -4.77
C VAL A 104 -16.01 5.89 -6.11
N SER A 105 -14.67 5.80 -6.15
CA SER A 105 -13.96 5.26 -7.30
C SER A 105 -14.28 3.77 -7.49
N ASN A 106 -14.40 3.32 -8.75
CA ASN A 106 -14.72 1.93 -9.05
C ASN A 106 -13.68 0.96 -8.47
N GLU A 107 -12.38 1.29 -8.55
CA GLU A 107 -11.33 0.40 -8.03
C GLU A 107 -11.33 0.31 -6.50
N THR A 108 -11.67 1.41 -5.81
CA THR A 108 -11.85 1.41 -4.35
C THR A 108 -13.03 0.53 -3.97
N LEU A 109 -14.17 0.68 -4.66
CA LEU A 109 -15.37 -0.10 -4.39
C LEU A 109 -15.13 -1.59 -4.65
N ARG A 110 -14.50 -1.92 -5.78
CA ARG A 110 -14.09 -3.29 -6.12
C ARG A 110 -13.19 -3.88 -5.03
N SER A 111 -12.18 -3.14 -4.59
CA SER A 111 -11.26 -3.58 -3.52
C SER A 111 -12.00 -3.85 -2.21
N TRP A 112 -12.96 -3.00 -1.84
CA TRP A 112 -13.78 -3.20 -0.65
C TRP A 112 -14.71 -4.41 -0.77
N MET A 113 -15.38 -4.58 -1.91
CA MET A 113 -16.25 -5.73 -2.16
C MET A 113 -15.47 -7.05 -2.17
N ILE A 114 -14.25 -7.07 -2.69
CA ILE A 114 -13.38 -8.26 -2.63
C ILE A 114 -12.97 -8.56 -1.20
N ALA A 115 -12.54 -7.54 -0.45
CA ALA A 115 -12.13 -7.71 0.94
C ALA A 115 -13.27 -8.18 1.86
N ASP A 116 -14.51 -7.78 1.55
CA ASP A 116 -15.72 -8.16 2.29
C ASP A 116 -16.39 -9.44 1.76
N GLY A 117 -15.80 -10.07 0.74
CA GLY A 117 -16.32 -11.31 0.14
C GLY A 117 -17.56 -11.15 -0.74
N LEU A 118 -18.03 -9.92 -0.97
CA LEU A 118 -19.18 -9.58 -1.81
C LEU A 118 -18.89 -9.74 -3.31
N TRP A 119 -17.62 -9.74 -3.72
CA TRP A 119 -17.25 -9.91 -5.13
C TRP A 119 -16.00 -10.77 -5.31
N THR A 120 -16.11 -11.81 -6.14
CA THR A 120 -14.95 -12.65 -6.50
C THR A 120 -14.29 -12.13 -7.78
N PRO A 121 -12.98 -11.76 -7.73
CA PRO A 121 -12.26 -11.29 -8.90
C PRO A 121 -12.13 -12.38 -9.95
N HIS A 122 -12.11 -11.99 -11.23
CA HIS A 122 -12.15 -12.93 -12.35
C HIS A 122 -11.02 -13.97 -12.31
N SER A 123 -9.81 -13.57 -11.90
CA SER A 123 -8.64 -14.46 -11.76
C SER A 123 -8.80 -15.57 -10.72
N GLN A 124 -9.73 -15.41 -9.76
CA GLN A 124 -10.01 -16.41 -8.73
C GLN A 124 -11.29 -17.20 -9.02
N ARG A 125 -12.00 -16.93 -10.11
CA ARG A 125 -13.19 -17.69 -10.50
C ARG A 125 -12.75 -19.04 -11.05
N LYS A 126 -13.35 -20.13 -10.56
CA LYS A 126 -13.10 -21.46 -11.09
C LYS A 126 -13.42 -21.48 -12.59
N PRO A 127 -12.56 -22.06 -13.44
CA PRO A 127 -12.84 -22.15 -14.87
C PRO A 127 -14.16 -22.90 -15.08
N LYS A 128 -15.03 -22.35 -15.93
CA LYS A 128 -16.31 -22.97 -16.25
C LYS A 128 -16.02 -24.23 -17.06
N VAL A 129 -16.36 -25.39 -16.52
CA VAL A 129 -16.22 -26.67 -17.23
C VAL A 129 -17.23 -26.66 -18.37
N TYR A 130 -16.75 -26.59 -19.61
CA TYR A 130 -17.59 -26.69 -20.79
C TYR A 130 -17.73 -28.16 -21.17
N GLN A 131 -18.95 -28.66 -21.29
CA GLN A 131 -19.21 -29.99 -21.84
C GLN A 131 -19.11 -29.91 -23.37
N PRO A 132 -18.38 -30.81 -24.04
CA PRO A 132 -18.31 -30.83 -25.49
C PRO A 132 -19.70 -31.10 -26.10
N PRO A 133 -20.06 -30.45 -27.22
CA PRO A 133 -21.30 -30.76 -27.92
C PRO A 133 -21.21 -32.17 -28.52
N TYR A 134 -22.32 -32.91 -28.43
CA TYR A 134 -22.50 -34.25 -28.98
C TYR A 134 -22.50 -34.27 -30.51
#